data_AF-A0A2E2YTT8-F1
#
_entry.id   AF-A0A2E2YTT8-F1
#
_cell.length_a   1.000
_cell.length_b   1.000
_cell.length_c   1.000
_cell.angle_alpha   90.00
_cell.angle_beta   90.00
_cell.angle_gamma   90.00
#
_symmetry.space_group_name_H-M   'P 1'
#
loop_
_entity.id
_entity.type
_entity.pdbx_description
1 polymer ?
#
loop_
_entity_poly.entity_id
_entity_poly.type
_entity_poly.pdbx_seq_one_letter_code
_entity_poly.pdbx_strand_id
1 'polypeptide(L)'
;MAEIKDVNARADQIDLGGRFVIPPGDPVSHFGGGFAKILCSNIFLAGLEPAFVAEHNGYFTAPYADRDHVTNIEVDTALKRVEVTLDNGVVRSARICGSQGAVTIPLGADDVFFTPTIVESKLGPAESLSWPMGDVLPSYGGSLDKESVARAIDLAFDAASNTSAVVVTHQGSIIGEQYGPGIHSTTPLESWSMGKSLTATLMGMLVHEGIYDLDQPAPVPEWQSDKDARAAITIRNILQMSSGLRFRAMADPNYDPNDGYPDHLYVYTGGIDAYKYAASRSLQWPPGEVGRYRNGDPLLANYLVRLAVEARGDNYHAFPQHNLFDRIGVRNAILETDPYGNFLLNGYEFVSARDWARLGNLYLQDGIISGSRILPKGWSDFVSTPGTGWVADGRPIYGGFFWLNSGSPRTHMALPEDAYFMAGAG
;
A
#
# COMPACT_ATOMS: atom_id res chain seq x y z
N MET A 1 25.16 -27.64 -4.32
CA MET A 1 24.86 -26.21 -4.20
C MET A 1 24.55 -25.71 -5.59
N ALA A 2 23.30 -25.36 -5.88
CA ALA A 2 22.95 -24.78 -7.18
C ALA A 2 23.60 -23.38 -7.25
N GLU A 3 24.27 -23.07 -8.36
CA GLU A 3 24.80 -21.73 -8.63
C GLU A 3 23.69 -20.68 -8.42
N ILE A 4 23.97 -19.67 -7.60
CA ILE A 4 23.10 -18.50 -7.51
C ILE A 4 23.24 -17.79 -8.86
N LYS A 5 22.30 -18.04 -9.78
CA LYS A 5 22.18 -17.26 -11.00
C LYS A 5 22.05 -15.80 -10.62
N ASP A 6 22.90 -14.96 -11.21
CA ASP A 6 22.76 -13.51 -11.12
C ASP A 6 21.37 -13.11 -11.63
N VAL A 7 20.54 -12.57 -10.72
CA VAL A 7 19.16 -12.17 -10.98
C VAL A 7 19.06 -11.03 -12.01
N ASN A 8 20.14 -10.26 -12.21
CA ASN A 8 20.16 -9.16 -13.16
C ASN A 8 20.68 -9.56 -14.54
N ALA A 9 21.39 -10.69 -14.68
CA ALA A 9 22.04 -11.05 -15.94
C ALA A 9 21.12 -11.03 -17.17
N ARG A 10 19.85 -11.45 -17.02
CA ARG A 10 18.85 -11.36 -18.11
C ARG A 10 18.37 -9.91 -18.31
N ALA A 11 18.06 -9.21 -17.22
CA ALA A 11 17.57 -7.84 -17.26
C ALA A 11 18.59 -6.89 -17.91
N ASP A 12 19.89 -7.08 -17.66
CA ASP A 12 20.97 -6.28 -18.23
C ASP A 12 21.10 -6.47 -19.76
N GLN A 13 20.74 -7.65 -20.30
CA GLN A 13 20.78 -7.92 -21.74
C GLN A 13 19.68 -7.20 -22.52
N ILE A 14 18.61 -6.77 -21.84
CA ILE A 14 17.44 -6.13 -22.44
C ILE A 14 17.23 -4.71 -21.90
N ASP A 15 18.24 -4.12 -21.24
CA ASP A 15 18.18 -2.74 -20.77
C ASP A 15 18.15 -1.76 -21.96
N LEU A 16 17.16 -0.87 -21.96
CA LEU A 16 16.90 0.14 -22.97
C LEU A 16 17.66 1.46 -22.70
N GLY A 17 18.49 1.50 -21.65
CA GLY A 17 19.26 2.67 -21.25
C GLY A 17 18.45 3.69 -20.45
N GLY A 18 17.45 3.24 -19.69
CA GLY A 18 16.59 4.09 -18.88
C GLY A 18 17.40 4.91 -17.87
N ARG A 19 17.47 6.24 -18.07
CA ARG A 19 18.22 7.14 -17.19
C ARG A 19 17.57 7.22 -15.81
N PHE A 20 18.35 6.92 -14.76
CA PHE A 20 18.00 7.28 -13.40
C PHE A 20 18.26 8.77 -13.18
N VAL A 21 17.26 9.47 -12.64
CA VAL A 21 17.39 10.84 -12.18
C VAL A 21 17.23 10.82 -10.68
N ILE A 22 18.31 11.17 -9.98
CA ILE A 22 18.33 11.25 -8.52
C ILE A 22 17.18 12.17 -8.07
N PRO A 23 16.37 11.76 -7.08
CA PRO A 23 15.39 12.64 -6.46
C PRO A 23 16.01 13.99 -6.07
N PRO A 24 15.38 15.12 -6.42
CA PRO A 24 15.92 16.42 -6.07
C PRO A 24 15.81 16.67 -4.56
N GLY A 25 16.65 17.58 -4.05
CA GLY A 25 16.66 17.97 -2.65
C GLY A 25 17.61 17.13 -1.79
N ASP A 26 17.58 17.40 -0.50
CA ASP A 26 18.49 16.84 0.49
C ASP A 26 17.90 15.60 1.16
N PRO A 27 18.61 14.45 1.20
CA PRO A 27 18.14 13.24 1.88
C PRO A 27 17.74 13.43 3.34
N VAL A 28 18.44 14.30 4.09
CA VAL A 28 18.12 14.61 5.49
C VAL A 28 16.74 15.28 5.57
N SER A 29 16.48 16.25 4.70
CA SER A 29 15.14 16.86 4.54
C SER A 29 14.06 15.85 4.13
N HIS A 30 14.37 14.88 3.29
CA HIS A 30 13.39 13.87 2.86
C HIS A 30 12.97 13.01 4.04
N PHE A 31 13.89 12.36 4.75
CA PHE A 31 13.51 11.54 5.91
C PHE A 31 12.72 12.36 6.94
N GLY A 32 13.10 13.62 7.20
CA GLY A 32 12.36 14.49 8.12
C GLY A 32 10.89 14.67 7.71
N GLY A 33 10.60 14.73 6.40
CA GLY A 33 9.23 14.75 5.87
C GLY A 33 8.47 13.45 6.11
N GLY A 34 9.13 12.31 5.94
CA GLY A 34 8.58 10.99 6.29
C GLY A 34 8.33 10.84 7.79
N PHE A 35 9.24 11.35 8.62
CA PHE A 35 9.14 11.28 10.07
C PHE A 35 8.02 12.17 10.62
N ALA A 36 7.93 13.43 10.16
CA ALA A 36 6.83 14.31 10.54
C ALA A 36 5.47 13.69 10.21
N LYS A 37 5.35 13.05 9.03
CA LYS A 37 4.12 12.37 8.61
C LYS A 37 3.76 11.21 9.53
N ILE A 38 4.68 10.27 9.74
CA ILE A 38 4.35 9.08 10.52
C ILE A 38 4.05 9.38 12.00
N LEU A 39 4.72 10.39 12.57
CA LEU A 39 4.39 10.93 13.88
C LEU A 39 2.95 11.46 13.88
N CYS A 40 2.61 12.32 12.90
CA CYS A 40 1.27 12.89 12.77
C CYS A 40 0.18 11.82 12.65
N SER A 41 0.38 10.81 11.79
CA SER A 41 -0.59 9.72 11.60
C SER A 41 -0.82 8.94 12.90
N ASN A 42 0.24 8.48 13.55
CA ASN A 42 0.10 7.62 14.73
C ASN A 42 -0.40 8.37 15.97
N ILE A 43 -0.02 9.65 16.14
CA ILE A 43 -0.52 10.48 17.24
C ILE A 43 -2.01 10.78 17.05
N PHE A 44 -2.43 11.25 15.87
CA PHE A 44 -3.78 11.78 15.69
C PHE A 44 -4.80 10.79 15.13
N LEU A 45 -4.37 9.73 14.43
CA LEU A 45 -5.27 8.71 13.87
C LEU A 45 -5.33 7.46 14.74
N ALA A 46 -4.16 6.96 15.19
CA ALA A 46 -4.09 5.79 16.07
C ALA A 46 -4.24 6.15 17.56
N GLY A 47 -4.12 7.43 17.93
CA GLY A 47 -4.28 7.90 19.30
C GLY A 47 -3.14 7.47 20.24
N LEU A 48 -1.95 7.27 19.68
CA LEU A 48 -0.77 6.82 20.42
C LEU A 48 -0.01 8.01 21.04
N GLU A 49 0.64 7.77 22.19
CA GLU A 49 1.40 8.80 22.90
C GLU A 49 2.60 9.29 22.09
N PRO A 50 2.85 10.61 21.96
CA PRO A 50 3.90 11.15 21.10
C PRO A 50 5.30 10.59 21.34
N ALA A 51 5.71 10.44 22.60
CA ALA A 51 7.02 9.88 22.94
C ALA A 51 7.15 8.42 22.50
N PHE A 52 6.10 7.61 22.68
CA PHE A 52 6.05 6.22 22.22
C PHE A 52 6.18 6.16 20.70
N VAL A 53 5.42 6.98 19.98
CA VAL A 53 5.45 7.01 18.51
C VAL A 53 6.83 7.40 17.98
N ALA A 54 7.47 8.40 18.59
CA ALA A 54 8.80 8.85 18.19
C ALA A 54 9.89 7.78 18.40
N GLU A 55 9.73 6.90 19.39
CA GLU A 55 10.66 5.81 19.67
C GLU A 55 10.39 4.57 18.80
N HIS A 56 9.12 4.20 18.59
CA HIS A 56 8.76 2.87 18.09
C HIS A 56 8.18 2.84 16.67
N ASN A 57 7.74 3.96 16.10
CA ASN A 57 7.11 3.99 14.77
C ASN A 57 7.99 4.64 13.71
N GLY A 58 7.70 4.37 12.43
CA GLY A 58 8.31 5.09 11.31
C GLY A 58 9.69 4.64 10.86
N TYR A 59 10.20 3.49 11.33
CA TYR A 59 11.52 2.99 10.95
C TYR A 59 11.72 2.91 9.43
N PHE A 60 10.69 2.54 8.67
CA PHE A 60 10.78 2.38 7.22
C PHE A 60 11.08 3.68 6.46
N THR A 61 10.52 4.82 6.89
CA THR A 61 10.77 6.14 6.25
C THR A 61 11.70 7.05 7.03
N ALA A 62 11.96 6.71 8.29
CA ALA A 62 12.88 7.40 9.18
C ALA A 62 13.62 6.36 10.06
N PRO A 63 14.64 5.68 9.50
CA PRO A 63 15.52 4.78 10.23
C PRO A 63 16.18 5.49 11.43
N TYR A 64 16.55 4.73 12.47
CA TYR A 64 17.15 5.30 13.68
C TYR A 64 18.40 6.15 13.42
N ALA A 65 19.26 5.74 12.49
CA ALA A 65 20.47 6.50 12.14
C ALA A 65 20.14 7.88 11.55
N ASP A 66 19.02 8.01 10.82
CA ASP A 66 18.60 9.30 10.27
C ASP A 66 17.95 10.19 11.35
N ARG A 67 17.37 9.59 12.41
CA ARG A 67 16.75 10.35 13.51
C ARG A 67 17.77 11.14 14.34
N ASP A 68 19.06 10.81 14.27
CA ASP A 68 20.12 11.59 14.93
C ASP A 68 20.20 13.03 14.40
N HIS A 69 19.66 13.30 13.20
CA HIS A 69 19.55 14.65 12.65
C HIS A 69 18.36 15.44 13.22
N VAL A 70 17.46 14.82 14.00
CA VAL A 70 16.29 15.51 14.57
C VAL A 70 16.70 16.28 15.82
N THR A 71 16.50 17.59 15.80
CA THR A 71 16.84 18.48 16.92
C THR A 71 15.62 18.90 17.74
N ASN A 72 14.43 18.91 17.14
CA ASN A 72 13.18 19.22 17.83
C ASN A 72 11.99 18.52 17.16
N ILE A 73 11.01 18.14 17.97
CA ILE A 73 9.69 17.65 17.54
C ILE A 73 8.64 18.51 18.24
N GLU A 74 7.80 19.19 17.47
CA GLU A 74 6.67 19.96 17.98
C GLU A 74 5.35 19.33 17.55
N VAL A 75 4.45 19.13 18.51
CA VAL A 75 3.11 18.57 18.27
C VAL A 75 2.08 19.62 18.61
N ASP A 76 1.44 20.18 17.59
CA ASP A 76 0.31 21.10 17.73
C ASP A 76 -0.99 20.31 17.69
N THR A 77 -1.61 20.14 18.85
CA THR A 77 -2.88 19.40 19.00
C THR A 77 -4.09 20.18 18.50
N ALA A 78 -4.03 21.51 18.47
CA ALA A 78 -5.12 22.36 17.99
C ALA A 78 -5.20 22.33 16.46
N LEU A 79 -4.05 22.39 15.79
CA LEU A 79 -3.94 22.30 14.33
C LEU A 79 -3.81 20.86 13.82
N LYS A 80 -3.67 19.88 14.72
CA LYS A 80 -3.36 18.48 14.40
C LYS A 80 -2.17 18.37 13.45
N ARG A 81 -1.08 19.03 13.82
CA ARG A 81 0.15 19.18 13.03
C ARG A 81 1.35 18.70 13.84
N VAL A 82 2.30 18.08 13.15
CA VAL A 82 3.62 17.75 13.71
C VAL A 82 4.68 18.44 12.88
N GLU A 83 5.66 19.03 13.56
CA GLU A 83 6.85 19.60 12.96
C GLU A 83 8.10 18.90 13.48
N VAL A 84 9.03 18.64 12.57
CA VAL A 84 10.34 18.05 12.85
C VAL A 84 11.39 19.03 12.36
N THR A 85 12.22 19.52 13.28
CA THR A 85 13.36 20.38 12.97
C THR A 85 14.63 19.55 12.87
N LEU A 86 15.38 19.74 11.80
CA LEU A 86 16.61 19.02 11.50
C LEU A 86 17.85 19.85 11.88
N ASP A 87 18.99 19.18 12.07
CA ASP A 87 20.27 19.79 12.44
C ASP A 87 20.85 20.75 11.39
N ASN A 88 20.41 20.62 10.14
CA ASN A 88 20.68 21.56 9.04
C ASN A 88 19.74 22.80 9.04
N GLY A 89 18.83 22.91 10.01
CA GLY A 89 17.89 24.02 10.17
C GLY A 89 16.61 23.91 9.32
N VAL A 90 16.46 22.84 8.53
CA VAL A 90 15.22 22.59 7.77
C VAL A 90 14.13 22.12 8.72
N VAL A 91 12.92 22.66 8.55
CA VAL A 91 11.71 22.20 9.23
C VAL A 91 10.83 21.46 8.23
N ARG A 92 10.42 20.25 8.60
CA ARG A 92 9.46 19.44 7.85
C ARG A 92 8.21 19.25 8.69
N SER A 93 7.05 19.25 8.07
CA SER A 93 5.79 19.13 8.80
C SER A 93 4.79 18.25 8.09
N ALA A 94 3.83 17.75 8.85
CA ALA A 94 2.65 17.07 8.36
C ALA A 94 1.44 17.44 9.21
N ARG A 95 0.24 17.37 8.62
CA ARG A 95 -1.00 17.65 9.35
C ARG A 95 -2.14 16.74 8.90
N ILE A 96 -3.16 16.62 9.75
CA ILE A 96 -4.40 15.93 9.39
C ILE A 96 -5.21 16.75 8.37
N CYS A 97 -5.61 16.09 7.28
CA CYS A 97 -6.35 16.65 6.15
C CYS A 97 -7.69 15.94 5.98
N GLY A 98 -8.70 16.30 6.78
CA GLY A 98 -10.04 15.71 6.69
C GLY A 98 -10.01 14.18 6.81
N SER A 99 -10.72 13.49 5.90
CA SER A 99 -10.69 12.02 5.83
C SER A 99 -9.48 11.45 5.08
N GLN A 100 -8.56 12.28 4.58
CA GLN A 100 -7.35 11.86 3.85
C GLN A 100 -6.14 11.66 4.80
N GLY A 101 -6.38 11.62 6.12
CA GLY A 101 -5.36 11.33 7.14
C GLY A 101 -4.25 12.37 7.21
N ALA A 102 -3.05 11.96 7.64
CA ALA A 102 -1.90 12.85 7.70
C ALA A 102 -1.25 13.03 6.32
N VAL A 103 -0.92 14.27 5.98
CA VAL A 103 -0.26 14.61 4.72
C VAL A 103 0.98 15.44 5.02
N THR A 104 2.11 15.06 4.43
CA THR A 104 3.36 15.83 4.48
C THR A 104 3.16 17.15 3.75
N ILE A 105 3.50 18.26 4.41
CA ILE A 105 3.48 19.57 3.78
C ILE A 105 4.70 19.71 2.84
N PRO A 106 4.50 20.13 1.58
CA PRO A 106 5.59 20.37 0.64
C PRO A 106 6.63 21.34 1.22
N LEU A 107 7.91 21.14 0.91
CA LEU A 107 8.96 22.02 1.41
C LEU A 107 8.74 23.46 0.91
N GLY A 108 8.68 24.42 1.83
CA GLY A 108 8.45 25.83 1.51
C GLY A 108 7.00 26.18 1.19
N ALA A 109 6.05 25.25 1.32
CA ALA A 109 4.64 25.53 1.27
C ALA A 109 4.06 25.72 2.68
N ASP A 110 2.98 26.50 2.77
CA ASP A 110 2.23 26.66 4.02
C ASP A 110 1.21 25.54 4.24
N ASP A 111 0.72 24.95 3.13
CA ASP A 111 -0.34 23.94 3.13
C ASP A 111 -0.27 22.99 1.91
N VAL A 112 -1.17 22.00 1.87
CA VAL A 112 -1.40 21.10 0.74
C VAL A 112 -2.06 21.80 -0.46
N PHE A 113 -1.97 21.20 -1.64
CA PHE A 113 -2.45 21.75 -2.91
C PHE A 113 -3.82 21.20 -3.36
N PHE A 114 -4.56 20.60 -2.44
CA PHE A 114 -5.92 20.13 -2.69
C PHE A 114 -6.86 20.59 -1.56
N THR A 115 -8.16 20.52 -1.78
CA THR A 115 -9.15 20.79 -0.73
C THR A 115 -9.47 19.49 0.01
N PRO A 116 -9.12 19.37 1.31
CA PRO A 116 -9.47 18.18 2.09
C PRO A 116 -10.99 18.01 2.17
N THR A 117 -11.44 16.75 2.14
CA THR A 117 -12.86 16.40 2.17
C THR A 117 -13.17 15.49 3.34
N ILE A 118 -14.34 15.68 3.94
CA ILE A 118 -14.92 14.73 4.89
C ILE A 118 -15.71 13.68 4.13
N VAL A 119 -15.37 12.42 4.37
CA VAL A 119 -16.00 11.25 3.77
C VAL A 119 -16.57 10.41 4.92
N GLU A 120 -17.89 10.25 4.92
CA GLU A 120 -18.60 9.44 5.89
C GLU A 120 -19.01 8.10 5.27
N SER A 121 -18.92 7.03 6.06
CA SER A 121 -19.49 5.73 5.72
C SER A 121 -21.02 5.81 5.71
N LYS A 122 -21.65 5.08 4.79
CA LYS A 122 -23.12 4.95 4.73
C LYS A 122 -23.65 3.77 5.55
N LEU A 123 -22.78 3.05 6.26
CA LEU A 123 -23.13 1.89 7.05
C LEU A 123 -23.86 2.29 8.34
N GLY A 124 -24.81 1.45 8.75
CA GLY A 124 -25.43 1.56 10.07
C GLY A 124 -24.46 1.24 11.23
N PRO A 125 -24.92 1.40 12.49
CA PRO A 125 -24.11 1.14 13.67
C PRO A 125 -23.54 -0.28 13.70
N ALA A 126 -22.23 -0.42 13.88
CA ALA A 126 -21.52 -1.69 13.75
C ALA A 126 -21.99 -2.72 14.77
N GLU A 127 -22.29 -2.27 16.00
CA GLU A 127 -22.81 -3.06 17.11
C GLU A 127 -24.20 -3.65 16.87
N SER A 128 -24.91 -3.19 15.84
CA SER A 128 -26.26 -3.65 15.47
C SER A 128 -26.28 -4.57 14.25
N LEU A 129 -25.16 -4.70 13.55
CA LEU A 129 -25.08 -5.44 12.28
C LEU A 129 -24.22 -6.69 12.44
N SER A 130 -24.64 -7.79 11.82
CA SER A 130 -23.85 -9.03 11.79
C SER A 130 -22.58 -8.88 10.96
N TRP A 131 -21.51 -9.54 11.39
CA TRP A 131 -20.31 -9.74 10.57
C TRP A 131 -20.67 -10.34 9.19
N PRO A 132 -20.05 -9.88 8.08
CA PRO A 132 -18.98 -8.88 8.02
C PRO A 132 -19.45 -7.42 8.02
N MET A 133 -20.76 -7.17 7.88
CA MET A 133 -21.28 -5.80 7.78
C MET A 133 -21.25 -5.02 9.09
N GLY A 134 -21.15 -5.68 10.23
CA GLY A 134 -20.90 -5.07 11.54
C GLY A 134 -20.03 -5.96 12.42
N ASP A 135 -20.15 -5.78 13.74
CA ASP A 135 -19.33 -6.41 14.77
C ASP A 135 -20.08 -7.46 15.60
N VAL A 136 -21.36 -7.72 15.29
CA VAL A 136 -22.10 -8.85 15.89
C VAL A 136 -21.62 -10.15 15.26
N LEU A 137 -20.86 -10.94 16.02
CA LEU A 137 -20.31 -12.21 15.54
C LEU A 137 -21.37 -13.32 15.62
N PRO A 138 -21.80 -13.91 14.49
CA PRO A 138 -22.68 -15.07 14.52
C PRO A 138 -21.94 -16.28 15.08
N SER A 139 -22.69 -17.23 15.64
CA SER A 139 -22.13 -18.52 16.05
C SER A 139 -21.51 -19.23 14.86
N TYR A 140 -20.25 -19.62 14.99
CA TYR A 140 -19.58 -20.43 13.97
C TYR A 140 -20.25 -21.81 13.86
N GLY A 141 -20.76 -22.13 12.67
CA GLY A 141 -21.54 -23.34 12.42
C GLY A 141 -20.72 -24.60 12.06
N GLY A 142 -19.41 -24.49 11.91
CA GLY A 142 -18.53 -25.60 11.54
C GLY A 142 -17.93 -26.35 12.74
N SER A 143 -17.28 -27.48 12.48
CA SER A 143 -16.51 -28.23 13.48
C SER A 143 -15.04 -27.81 13.46
N LEU A 144 -14.58 -27.10 14.49
CA LEU A 144 -13.17 -26.81 14.73
C LEU A 144 -12.83 -27.11 16.19
N ASP A 145 -11.62 -27.60 16.43
CA ASP A 145 -11.06 -27.69 17.78
C ASP A 145 -10.71 -26.28 18.26
N LYS A 146 -11.57 -25.73 19.12
CA LYS A 146 -11.43 -24.37 19.67
C LYS A 146 -10.14 -24.20 20.48
N GLU A 147 -9.67 -25.25 21.15
CA GLU A 147 -8.42 -25.15 21.92
C GLU A 147 -7.21 -25.07 21.00
N SER A 148 -7.22 -25.84 19.90
CA SER A 148 -6.15 -25.73 18.89
C SER A 148 -6.14 -24.37 18.21
N VAL A 149 -7.31 -23.80 17.90
CA VAL A 149 -7.40 -22.43 17.35
C VAL A 149 -6.88 -21.41 18.35
N ALA A 150 -7.26 -21.49 19.63
CA ALA A 150 -6.78 -20.59 20.66
C ALA A 150 -5.25 -20.67 20.81
N ARG A 151 -4.68 -21.88 20.92
CA ARG A 151 -3.22 -22.05 20.99
C ARG A 151 -2.50 -21.48 19.77
N ALA A 152 -3.06 -21.64 18.57
CA ALA A 152 -2.46 -21.09 17.35
C ALA A 152 -2.47 -19.56 17.34
N ILE A 153 -3.52 -18.93 17.88
CA ILE A 153 -3.61 -17.47 18.02
C ILE A 153 -2.63 -16.97 19.08
N ASP A 154 -2.52 -17.67 20.21
CA ASP A 154 -1.58 -17.32 21.28
C ASP A 154 -0.12 -17.29 20.79
N LEU A 155 0.27 -18.21 19.91
CA LEU A 155 1.62 -18.26 19.32
C LEU A 155 1.98 -16.99 18.54
N ALA A 156 0.99 -16.30 17.97
CA ALA A 156 1.26 -15.04 17.27
C ALA A 156 1.70 -13.93 18.25
N PHE A 157 1.36 -14.03 19.53
CA PHE A 157 1.70 -13.07 20.58
C PHE A 157 2.94 -13.45 21.40
N ASP A 158 3.73 -14.42 20.92
CA ASP A 158 5.04 -14.69 21.49
C ASP A 158 5.91 -13.41 21.51
N ALA A 159 6.72 -13.24 22.56
CA ALA A 159 7.46 -12.00 22.83
C ALA A 159 8.41 -11.55 21.70
N ALA A 160 8.80 -12.46 20.80
CA ALA A 160 9.64 -12.16 19.65
C ALA A 160 8.87 -11.64 18.43
N SER A 161 7.54 -11.76 18.41
CA SER A 161 6.70 -11.55 17.22
C SER A 161 6.17 -10.12 17.05
N ASN A 162 6.31 -9.25 18.08
CA ASN A 162 5.83 -7.85 18.09
C ASN A 162 4.40 -7.66 17.50
N THR A 163 3.53 -8.65 17.70
CA THR A 163 2.22 -8.67 17.05
C THR A 163 1.24 -7.74 17.76
N SER A 164 0.61 -6.85 16.99
CA SER A 164 -0.38 -5.91 17.50
C SER A 164 -1.81 -6.47 17.47
N ALA A 165 -2.16 -7.24 16.45
CA ALA A 165 -3.48 -7.82 16.29
C ALA A 165 -3.43 -9.06 15.39
N VAL A 166 -4.27 -10.05 15.68
CA VAL A 166 -4.53 -11.21 14.82
C VAL A 166 -6.03 -11.42 14.70
N VAL A 167 -6.48 -11.66 13.48
CA VAL A 167 -7.86 -12.07 13.17
C VAL A 167 -7.79 -13.23 12.20
N VAL A 168 -8.41 -14.36 12.55
CA VAL A 168 -8.47 -15.55 11.71
C VAL A 168 -9.91 -15.78 11.28
N THR A 169 -10.12 -15.90 9.97
CA THR A 169 -11.42 -16.26 9.40
C THR A 169 -11.38 -17.64 8.78
N HIS A 170 -12.49 -18.36 8.85
CA HIS A 170 -12.70 -19.62 8.16
C HIS A 170 -14.12 -19.67 7.64
N GLN A 171 -14.28 -19.96 6.35
CA GLN A 171 -15.57 -19.94 5.65
C GLN A 171 -16.35 -18.64 5.90
N GLY A 172 -15.66 -17.50 5.85
CA GLY A 172 -16.25 -16.16 6.04
C GLY A 172 -16.57 -15.79 7.49
N SER A 173 -16.37 -16.68 8.47
CA SER A 173 -16.63 -16.41 9.90
C SER A 173 -15.33 -16.15 10.65
N ILE A 174 -15.32 -15.20 11.60
CA ILE A 174 -14.20 -15.07 12.55
C ILE A 174 -14.22 -16.28 13.49
N ILE A 175 -13.13 -17.04 13.51
CA ILE A 175 -12.97 -18.21 14.40
C ILE A 175 -12.07 -17.94 15.59
N GLY A 176 -11.32 -16.84 15.55
CA GLY A 176 -10.62 -16.29 16.69
C GLY A 176 -9.86 -15.02 16.32
N GLU A 177 -9.60 -14.24 17.35
CA GLU A 177 -8.92 -12.96 17.27
C GLU A 177 -8.27 -12.64 18.61
N GLN A 178 -7.18 -11.90 18.59
CA GLN A 178 -6.52 -11.39 19.78
C GLN A 178 -5.85 -10.06 19.44
N TYR A 179 -5.74 -9.20 20.45
CA TYR A 179 -5.23 -7.84 20.31
C TYR A 179 -4.21 -7.59 21.42
N GLY A 180 -3.13 -6.90 21.06
CA GLY A 180 -2.09 -6.49 21.99
C GLY A 180 -2.58 -5.40 22.96
N PRO A 181 -1.76 -5.04 23.98
CA PRO A 181 -2.10 -3.98 24.91
C PRO A 181 -2.46 -2.66 24.20
N GLY A 182 -3.62 -2.07 24.54
CA GLY A 182 -4.09 -0.82 23.95
C GLY A 182 -4.67 -0.93 22.53
N ILE A 183 -4.64 -2.13 21.92
CA ILE A 183 -5.20 -2.39 20.60
C ILE A 183 -6.58 -3.04 20.73
N HIS A 184 -7.51 -2.63 19.88
CA HIS A 184 -8.88 -3.11 19.84
C HIS A 184 -9.28 -3.51 18.41
N SER A 185 -10.44 -4.15 18.27
CA SER A 185 -10.94 -4.64 16.98
C SER A 185 -11.14 -3.57 15.90
N THR A 186 -11.22 -2.30 16.30
CA THR A 186 -11.39 -1.14 15.42
C THR A 186 -10.18 -0.23 15.39
N THR A 187 -9.09 -0.56 16.11
CA THR A 187 -7.88 0.27 16.11
C THR A 187 -7.27 0.26 14.72
N PRO A 188 -7.13 1.42 14.07
CA PRO A 188 -6.52 1.47 12.75
C PRO A 188 -5.01 1.29 12.88
N LEU A 189 -4.48 0.27 12.21
CA LEU A 189 -3.06 -0.06 12.23
C LEU A 189 -2.44 0.28 10.89
N GLU A 190 -1.21 0.80 10.93
CA GLU A 190 -0.43 1.06 9.74
C GLU A 190 -0.13 -0.25 9.01
N SER A 191 -0.42 -0.29 7.71
CA SER A 191 -0.33 -1.52 6.91
C SER A 191 0.79 -1.53 5.88
N TRP A 192 1.43 -0.37 5.63
CA TRP A 192 2.41 -0.18 4.57
C TRP A 192 1.93 -0.82 3.25
N SER A 193 2.75 -1.68 2.65
CA SER A 193 2.52 -2.15 1.29
C SER A 193 1.32 -3.07 1.09
N MET A 194 0.57 -3.43 2.13
CA MET A 194 -0.74 -4.06 1.97
C MET A 194 -1.71 -3.18 1.16
N GLY A 195 -1.55 -1.85 1.19
CA GLY A 195 -2.32 -0.91 0.37
C GLY A 195 -2.29 -1.20 -1.13
N LYS A 196 -1.23 -1.84 -1.65
CA LYS A 196 -1.12 -2.15 -3.09
C LYS A 196 -2.21 -3.12 -3.53
N SER A 197 -2.62 -4.00 -2.64
CA SER A 197 -3.72 -4.94 -2.87
C SER A 197 -5.09 -4.24 -2.82
N LEU A 198 -5.22 -3.11 -2.12
CA LEU A 198 -6.39 -2.23 -2.25
C LEU A 198 -6.40 -1.57 -3.64
N THR A 199 -5.27 -1.10 -4.15
CA THR A 199 -5.17 -0.60 -5.53
C THR A 199 -5.63 -1.64 -6.54
N ALA A 200 -5.18 -2.89 -6.41
CA ALA A 200 -5.64 -3.98 -7.27
C ALA A 200 -7.16 -4.18 -7.19
N THR A 201 -7.73 -4.04 -5.99
CA THR A 201 -9.18 -4.16 -5.78
C THR A 201 -9.94 -3.03 -6.46
N LEU A 202 -9.51 -1.78 -6.29
CA LEU A 202 -10.15 -0.62 -6.92
C LEU A 202 -10.03 -0.66 -8.46
N MET A 203 -8.86 -1.05 -8.98
CA MET A 203 -8.69 -1.28 -10.41
C MET A 203 -9.55 -2.44 -10.92
N GLY A 204 -9.65 -3.52 -10.15
CA GLY A 204 -10.54 -4.65 -10.46
C GLY A 204 -11.99 -4.21 -10.61
N MET A 205 -12.49 -3.33 -9.73
CA MET A 205 -13.84 -2.78 -9.86
C MET A 205 -14.03 -2.00 -11.17
N LEU A 206 -13.06 -1.17 -11.56
CA LEU A 206 -13.10 -0.42 -12.82
C LEU A 206 -13.03 -1.34 -14.05
N VAL A 207 -12.27 -2.44 -13.97
CA VAL A 207 -12.26 -3.48 -15.01
C VAL A 207 -13.60 -4.22 -15.07
N HIS A 208 -14.19 -4.53 -13.92
CA HIS A 208 -15.49 -5.18 -13.83
C HIS A 208 -16.60 -4.32 -14.46
N GLU A 209 -16.53 -3.01 -14.26
CA GLU A 209 -17.45 -2.02 -14.83
C GLU A 209 -17.18 -1.75 -16.33
N GLY A 210 -16.15 -2.35 -16.92
CA GLY A 210 -15.79 -2.18 -18.33
C GLY A 210 -15.14 -0.83 -18.66
N ILE A 211 -14.69 -0.08 -17.65
CA ILE A 211 -13.96 1.18 -17.83
C ILE A 211 -12.56 0.90 -18.37
N TYR A 212 -11.95 -0.19 -17.91
CA TYR A 212 -10.62 -0.60 -18.33
C TYR A 212 -10.57 -2.07 -18.73
N ASP A 213 -9.67 -2.38 -19.66
CA ASP A 213 -9.18 -3.73 -19.95
C ASP A 213 -7.77 -3.89 -19.36
N LEU A 214 -7.38 -5.10 -18.96
CA LEU A 214 -6.02 -5.36 -18.46
C LEU A 214 -4.96 -5.24 -19.55
N ASP A 215 -5.28 -5.66 -20.77
CA ASP A 215 -4.31 -5.80 -21.86
C ASP A 215 -4.23 -4.57 -22.76
N GLN A 216 -5.05 -3.54 -22.50
CA GLN A 216 -4.92 -2.27 -23.18
C GLN A 216 -3.71 -1.47 -22.68
N PRO A 217 -3.14 -0.60 -23.54
CA PRO A 217 -2.24 0.46 -23.12
C PRO A 217 -2.80 1.30 -21.96
N ALA A 218 -2.00 1.53 -20.93
CA ALA A 218 -2.39 2.37 -19.80
C ALA A 218 -2.57 3.83 -20.27
N PRO A 219 -3.73 4.46 -20.04
CA PRO A 219 -4.01 5.82 -20.50
C PRO A 219 -3.38 6.89 -19.59
N VAL A 220 -2.13 6.70 -19.18
CA VAL A 220 -1.36 7.67 -18.38
C VAL A 220 -1.08 8.90 -19.25
N PRO A 221 -1.54 10.10 -18.86
CA PRO A 221 -1.49 11.29 -19.72
C PRO A 221 -0.09 11.62 -20.27
N GLU A 222 0.95 11.36 -19.48
CA GLU A 222 2.36 11.63 -19.82
C GLU A 222 2.89 10.77 -20.97
N TRP A 223 2.21 9.68 -21.32
CA TRP A 223 2.70 8.67 -22.27
C TRP A 223 1.95 8.69 -23.61
N GLN A 224 0.95 9.56 -23.79
CA GLN A 224 0.02 9.49 -24.93
C GLN A 224 0.61 10.00 -26.26
N SER A 225 1.92 10.26 -26.32
CA SER A 225 2.61 10.60 -27.57
C SER A 225 3.02 9.32 -28.30
N ASP A 226 2.73 9.21 -29.59
CA ASP A 226 3.13 8.06 -30.42
C ASP A 226 4.66 7.81 -30.46
N LYS A 227 5.46 8.80 -30.05
CA LYS A 227 6.93 8.69 -29.97
C LYS A 227 7.41 8.23 -28.60
N ASP A 228 6.54 8.12 -27.61
CA ASP A 228 6.87 7.68 -26.28
C ASP A 228 6.72 6.16 -26.17
N ALA A 229 7.83 5.46 -25.98
CA ALA A 229 7.83 4.00 -25.84
C ALA A 229 7.02 3.51 -24.64
N ARG A 230 6.76 4.38 -23.64
CA ARG A 230 5.92 4.06 -22.48
C ARG A 230 4.45 3.91 -22.85
N ALA A 231 4.03 4.41 -24.01
CA ALA A 231 2.68 4.20 -24.55
C ALA A 231 2.32 2.71 -24.74
N ALA A 232 3.32 1.82 -24.81
CA ALA A 232 3.11 0.37 -24.91
C ALA A 232 2.87 -0.33 -23.57
N ILE A 233 3.08 0.34 -22.43
CA ILE A 233 2.88 -0.25 -21.10
C ILE A 233 1.39 -0.52 -20.90
N THR A 234 1.03 -1.77 -20.66
CA THR A 234 -0.36 -2.16 -20.38
C THR A 234 -0.72 -2.03 -18.90
N ILE A 235 -2.02 -1.99 -18.59
CA ILE A 235 -2.50 -2.03 -17.20
C ILE A 235 -2.04 -3.32 -16.50
N ARG A 236 -2.01 -4.46 -17.21
CA ARG A 236 -1.46 -5.72 -16.71
C ARG A 236 0.00 -5.58 -16.32
N ASN A 237 0.82 -4.93 -17.14
CA ASN A 237 2.24 -4.75 -16.82
C ASN A 237 2.41 -3.98 -15.51
N ILE A 238 1.62 -2.93 -15.30
CA ILE A 238 1.61 -2.12 -14.08
C ILE A 238 1.19 -2.98 -12.88
N LEU A 239 0.02 -3.64 -12.94
CA LEU A 239 -0.48 -4.44 -11.82
C LEU A 239 0.44 -5.61 -11.45
N GLN A 240 1.21 -6.14 -12.40
CA GLN A 240 2.19 -7.21 -12.17
C GLN A 240 3.60 -6.70 -11.84
N MET A 241 3.77 -5.40 -11.57
CA MET A 241 5.08 -4.79 -11.25
C MET A 241 6.16 -5.05 -12.31
N SER A 242 5.77 -4.88 -13.56
CA SER A 242 6.57 -5.18 -14.75
C SER A 242 6.45 -4.08 -15.81
N SER A 243 6.14 -2.84 -15.43
CA SER A 243 6.09 -1.71 -16.38
C SER A 243 7.41 -1.47 -17.11
N GLY A 244 8.52 -1.89 -16.52
CA GLY A 244 9.87 -1.66 -17.03
C GLY A 244 10.41 -0.27 -16.73
N LEU A 245 9.72 0.56 -15.94
CA LEU A 245 10.18 1.91 -15.61
C LEU A 245 11.43 1.91 -14.72
N ARG A 246 12.32 2.87 -14.97
CA ARG A 246 13.51 3.16 -14.15
C ARG A 246 13.08 3.84 -12.85
N PHE A 247 12.84 3.03 -11.83
CA PHE A 247 12.40 3.46 -10.52
C PHE A 247 13.19 2.68 -9.46
N ARG A 248 14.16 3.31 -8.79
CA ARG A 248 15.07 2.62 -7.87
C ARG A 248 14.41 2.30 -6.53
N ALA A 249 14.63 1.08 -6.06
CA ALA A 249 14.20 0.62 -4.74
C ALA A 249 15.35 -0.02 -3.97
N MET A 250 15.28 0.06 -2.63
CA MET A 250 16.26 -0.56 -1.73
C MET A 250 16.40 -2.07 -1.92
N ALA A 251 15.33 -2.72 -2.41
CA ALA A 251 15.27 -4.15 -2.67
C ALA A 251 15.79 -4.54 -4.07
N ASP A 252 16.20 -3.57 -4.90
CA ASP A 252 16.81 -3.89 -6.20
C ASP A 252 18.14 -4.64 -5.98
N PRO A 253 18.43 -5.73 -6.72
CA PRO A 253 19.64 -6.53 -6.46
C PRO A 253 20.97 -5.77 -6.67
N ASN A 254 20.95 -4.70 -7.47
CA ASN A 254 22.08 -3.81 -7.71
C ASN A 254 21.91 -2.44 -7.01
N TYR A 255 21.13 -2.38 -5.94
CA TYR A 255 20.98 -1.15 -5.16
C TYR A 255 22.31 -0.76 -4.50
N ASP A 256 22.76 0.47 -4.74
CA ASP A 256 23.86 1.12 -4.02
C ASP A 256 23.34 2.42 -3.37
N PRO A 257 23.43 2.58 -2.03
CA PRO A 257 23.02 3.80 -1.35
C PRO A 257 23.83 5.05 -1.75
N ASN A 258 25.03 4.88 -2.32
CA ASN A 258 25.87 6.00 -2.76
C ASN A 258 25.37 6.67 -4.05
N ASP A 259 24.51 6.00 -4.81
CA ASP A 259 23.90 6.56 -6.03
C ASP A 259 22.79 7.58 -5.73
N GLY A 260 22.54 7.90 -4.46
CA GLY A 260 21.54 8.87 -4.02
C GLY A 260 20.24 8.24 -3.55
N TYR A 261 19.32 9.11 -3.10
CA TYR A 261 18.08 8.71 -2.44
C TYR A 261 17.18 7.87 -3.38
N PRO A 262 16.60 6.75 -2.91
CA PRO A 262 15.79 5.87 -3.76
C PRO A 262 14.42 6.49 -4.07
N ASP A 263 13.95 6.33 -5.31
CA ASP A 263 12.58 6.71 -5.71
C ASP A 263 11.53 6.08 -4.79
N HIS A 264 11.78 4.83 -4.36
CA HIS A 264 10.89 4.03 -3.50
C HIS A 264 10.58 4.67 -2.16
N LEU A 265 11.53 5.39 -1.56
CA LEU A 265 11.30 6.15 -0.33
C LEU A 265 10.85 7.58 -0.65
N TYR A 266 11.39 8.18 -1.72
CA TYR A 266 11.10 9.57 -2.07
C TYR A 266 9.61 9.87 -2.25
N VAL A 267 8.85 8.95 -2.86
CA VAL A 267 7.40 9.11 -3.05
C VAL A 267 6.60 9.15 -1.74
N TYR A 268 7.17 8.69 -0.63
CA TYR A 268 6.58 8.85 0.71
C TYR A 268 7.01 10.15 1.39
N THR A 269 8.27 10.53 1.20
CA THR A 269 8.96 11.46 2.09
C THR A 269 9.18 12.86 1.51
N GLY A 270 9.12 12.97 0.17
CA GLY A 270 9.40 14.22 -0.55
C GLY A 270 8.33 15.30 -0.41
N GLY A 271 7.07 14.94 -0.13
CA GLY A 271 5.96 15.91 -0.18
C GLY A 271 5.75 16.46 -1.59
N ILE A 272 5.65 15.55 -2.57
CA ILE A 272 5.59 15.83 -4.01
C ILE A 272 4.32 15.24 -4.64
N ASP A 273 4.06 15.57 -5.91
CA ASP A 273 3.06 14.87 -6.71
C ASP A 273 3.61 13.48 -7.10
N ALA A 274 3.19 12.46 -6.36
CA ALA A 274 3.71 11.11 -6.49
C ALA A 274 3.32 10.47 -7.83
N TYR A 275 2.16 10.82 -8.38
CA TYR A 275 1.69 10.30 -9.66
C TYR A 275 2.52 10.88 -10.81
N LYS A 276 2.71 12.20 -10.85
CA LYS A 276 3.58 12.84 -11.85
C LYS A 276 5.01 12.36 -11.74
N TYR A 277 5.50 12.16 -10.52
CA TYR A 277 6.84 11.63 -10.32
C TYR A 277 7.01 10.23 -10.92
N ALA A 278 6.11 9.30 -10.61
CA ALA A 278 6.12 7.95 -11.17
C ALA A 278 5.97 7.97 -12.71
N ALA A 279 5.01 8.73 -13.24
CA ALA A 279 4.75 8.84 -14.68
C ALA A 279 5.90 9.49 -15.47
N SER A 280 6.74 10.30 -14.82
CA SER A 280 7.90 10.94 -15.46
C SER A 280 9.11 10.02 -15.63
N ARG A 281 9.14 8.84 -15.00
CA ARG A 281 10.30 7.95 -15.07
C ARG A 281 10.51 7.40 -16.47
N SER A 282 11.78 7.22 -16.84
CA SER A 282 12.19 6.68 -18.13
C SER A 282 11.96 5.16 -18.20
N LEU A 283 11.87 4.61 -19.42
CA LEU A 283 11.77 3.17 -19.61
C LEU A 283 13.17 2.54 -19.49
N GLN A 284 13.34 1.61 -18.55
CA GLN A 284 14.57 0.81 -18.37
C GLN A 284 14.50 -0.50 -19.15
N TRP A 285 13.37 -1.18 -19.16
CA TRP A 285 13.19 -2.47 -19.82
C TRP A 285 11.92 -2.49 -20.67
N PRO A 286 11.81 -3.38 -21.67
CA PRO A 286 10.56 -3.57 -22.38
C PRO A 286 9.42 -3.95 -21.40
N PRO A 287 8.20 -3.42 -21.57
CA PRO A 287 7.09 -3.72 -20.67
C PRO A 287 6.77 -5.22 -20.61
N GLY A 288 6.51 -5.73 -19.40
CA GLY A 288 6.18 -7.13 -19.16
C GLY A 288 7.39 -8.07 -19.08
N GLU A 289 8.59 -7.61 -19.46
CA GLU A 289 9.75 -8.47 -19.53
C GLU A 289 10.44 -8.64 -18.18
N VAL A 290 10.47 -7.66 -17.27
CA VAL A 290 11.22 -7.73 -16.00
C VAL A 290 10.32 -7.42 -14.80
N GLY A 291 10.26 -8.33 -13.82
CA GLY A 291 9.50 -8.14 -12.58
C GLY A 291 10.35 -7.53 -11.46
N ARG A 292 9.99 -6.35 -10.95
CA ARG A 292 10.69 -5.69 -9.82
C ARG A 292 9.71 -5.03 -8.86
N TYR A 293 9.86 -5.32 -7.57
CA TYR A 293 8.99 -4.76 -6.53
C TYR A 293 9.30 -3.28 -6.27
N ARG A 294 8.51 -2.36 -6.84
CA ARG A 294 8.75 -0.91 -6.84
C ARG A 294 7.46 -0.12 -6.62
N ASN A 295 7.53 1.02 -5.94
CA ASN A 295 6.35 1.84 -5.65
C ASN A 295 5.83 2.65 -6.85
N GLY A 296 6.59 2.74 -7.94
CA GLY A 296 6.14 3.44 -9.15
C GLY A 296 4.87 2.84 -9.77
N ASP A 297 4.81 1.52 -9.89
CA ASP A 297 3.69 0.85 -10.56
C ASP A 297 2.36 0.97 -9.78
N PRO A 298 2.30 0.76 -8.45
CA PRO A 298 1.11 1.05 -7.67
C PRO A 298 0.63 2.50 -7.81
N LEU A 299 1.54 3.49 -7.76
CA LEU A 299 1.18 4.90 -7.94
C LEU A 299 0.56 5.16 -9.32
N LEU A 300 1.07 4.52 -10.37
CA LEU A 300 0.50 4.61 -11.71
C LEU A 300 -0.88 3.97 -11.80
N ALA A 301 -1.08 2.81 -11.19
CA ALA A 301 -2.40 2.19 -11.12
C ALA A 301 -3.40 3.08 -10.35
N ASN A 302 -2.99 3.70 -9.24
CA ASN A 302 -3.84 4.65 -8.52
C ASN A 302 -4.12 5.92 -9.34
N TYR A 303 -3.18 6.35 -10.17
CA TYR A 303 -3.41 7.43 -11.12
C TYR A 303 -4.53 7.06 -12.11
N LEU A 304 -4.52 5.84 -12.64
CA LEU A 304 -5.62 5.36 -13.48
C LEU A 304 -6.96 5.32 -12.72
N VAL A 305 -6.97 4.88 -11.46
CA VAL A 305 -8.19 4.95 -10.63
C VAL A 305 -8.71 6.38 -10.54
N ARG A 306 -7.82 7.34 -10.23
CA ARG A 306 -8.20 8.77 -10.14
C ARG A 306 -8.79 9.28 -11.45
N LEU A 307 -8.13 9.02 -12.58
CA LEU A 307 -8.57 9.46 -13.91
C LEU A 307 -9.96 8.90 -14.24
N ALA A 308 -10.19 7.61 -14.02
CA ALA A 308 -11.49 6.98 -14.28
C ALA A 308 -12.60 7.59 -13.41
N VAL A 309 -12.34 7.75 -12.11
CA VAL A 309 -13.33 8.23 -11.15
C VAL A 309 -13.69 9.69 -11.45
N GLU A 310 -12.70 10.56 -11.64
CA GLU A 310 -12.93 11.97 -11.97
C GLU A 310 -13.60 12.14 -13.35
N ALA A 311 -13.25 11.32 -14.35
CA ALA A 311 -13.87 11.39 -15.68
C ALA A 311 -15.37 11.07 -15.68
N ARG A 312 -15.85 10.31 -14.68
CA ARG A 312 -17.29 10.03 -14.49
C ARG A 312 -18.01 11.10 -13.66
N GLY A 313 -17.27 12.09 -13.14
CA GLY A 313 -17.80 13.09 -12.22
C GLY A 313 -17.99 12.59 -10.79
N ASP A 314 -17.41 11.44 -10.44
CA ASP A 314 -17.44 10.91 -9.08
C ASP A 314 -16.46 11.66 -8.17
N ASN A 315 -16.72 11.67 -6.86
CA ASN A 315 -15.77 12.19 -5.87
C ASN A 315 -14.66 11.16 -5.63
N TYR A 316 -13.44 11.50 -6.08
CA TYR A 316 -12.27 10.65 -5.94
C TYR A 316 -11.99 10.19 -4.50
N HIS A 317 -12.02 11.10 -3.52
CA HIS A 317 -11.75 10.74 -2.12
C HIS A 317 -12.86 9.88 -1.50
N ALA A 318 -14.10 10.00 -1.98
CA ALA A 318 -15.22 9.22 -1.47
C ALA A 318 -15.33 7.83 -2.12
N PHE A 319 -14.74 7.64 -3.30
CA PHE A 319 -14.89 6.42 -4.09
C PHE A 319 -14.49 5.14 -3.33
N PRO A 320 -13.33 5.04 -2.66
CA PRO A 320 -13.00 3.83 -1.90
C PRO A 320 -14.03 3.53 -0.79
N GLN A 321 -14.48 4.56 -0.07
CA GLN A 321 -15.44 4.38 1.02
C GLN A 321 -16.80 3.91 0.47
N HIS A 322 -17.37 4.63 -0.49
CA HIS A 322 -18.74 4.40 -0.94
C HIS A 322 -18.90 3.21 -1.88
N ASN A 323 -17.88 2.90 -2.68
CA ASN A 323 -17.97 1.86 -3.70
C ASN A 323 -17.40 0.52 -3.24
N LEU A 324 -16.41 0.51 -2.33
CA LEU A 324 -15.79 -0.71 -1.81
C LEU A 324 -16.11 -0.92 -0.33
N PHE A 325 -15.63 -0.05 0.56
CA PHE A 325 -15.65 -0.28 2.00
C PHE A 325 -17.05 -0.42 2.59
N ASP A 326 -17.98 0.44 2.19
CA ASP A 326 -19.39 0.35 2.58
C ASP A 326 -20.05 -0.96 2.10
N ARG A 327 -19.53 -1.61 1.06
CA ARG A 327 -20.06 -2.89 0.56
C ARG A 327 -19.54 -4.09 1.34
N ILE A 328 -18.34 -3.98 1.93
CA ILE A 328 -17.69 -5.07 2.65
C ILE A 328 -17.71 -4.89 4.18
N GLY A 329 -18.28 -3.78 4.68
CA GLY A 329 -18.45 -3.52 6.12
C GLY A 329 -17.33 -2.71 6.78
N VAL A 330 -16.43 -2.11 6.00
CA VAL A 330 -15.32 -1.29 6.49
C VAL A 330 -15.79 0.15 6.68
N ARG A 331 -15.56 0.73 7.87
CA ARG A 331 -16.08 2.06 8.26
C ARG A 331 -15.02 3.12 8.47
N ASN A 332 -13.89 2.72 9.05
CA ASN A 332 -12.91 3.63 9.65
C ASN A 332 -11.54 3.54 8.96
N ALA A 333 -11.49 2.99 7.74
CA ALA A 333 -10.25 2.94 6.99
C ALA A 333 -9.83 4.36 6.59
N ILE A 334 -8.55 4.67 6.81
CA ILE A 334 -7.97 5.94 6.39
C ILE A 334 -6.91 5.63 5.33
N LEU A 335 -7.10 6.23 4.15
CA LEU A 335 -6.19 6.12 3.02
C LEU A 335 -5.47 7.45 2.88
N GLU A 336 -4.20 7.50 3.23
CA GLU A 336 -3.46 8.76 3.19
C GLU A 336 -3.09 9.18 1.76
N THR A 337 -2.99 10.49 1.58
CA THR A 337 -2.68 11.11 0.28
C THR A 337 -1.29 11.74 0.28
N ASP A 338 -0.81 12.04 -0.92
CA ASP A 338 0.24 13.04 -1.15
C ASP A 338 -0.35 14.47 -1.04
N PRO A 339 0.47 15.54 -1.07
CA PRO A 339 -0.04 16.91 -0.95
C PRO A 339 -0.85 17.42 -2.15
N TYR A 340 -1.10 16.60 -3.17
CA TYR A 340 -1.94 16.90 -4.33
C TYR A 340 -3.27 16.12 -4.29
N GLY A 341 -3.55 15.45 -3.15
CA GLY A 341 -4.74 14.66 -2.93
C GLY A 341 -4.72 13.33 -3.66
N ASN A 342 -3.56 12.88 -4.18
CA ASN A 342 -3.43 11.55 -4.78
C ASN A 342 -3.36 10.51 -3.66
N PHE A 343 -4.23 9.49 -3.69
CA PHE A 343 -4.07 8.37 -2.75
C PHE A 343 -2.76 7.65 -3.03
N LEU A 344 -1.98 7.43 -1.97
CA LEU A 344 -0.70 6.74 -2.08
C LEU A 344 -0.93 5.26 -2.40
N LEU A 345 -1.58 4.49 -1.51
CA LEU A 345 -1.87 3.05 -1.65
C LEU A 345 -0.67 2.16 -2.01
N ASN A 346 0.54 2.72 -2.08
CA ASN A 346 1.76 1.98 -1.97
C ASN A 346 2.14 1.74 -0.49
N GLY A 347 1.58 2.54 0.43
CA GLY A 347 1.71 2.51 1.89
C GLY A 347 1.07 3.73 2.55
N TYR A 348 1.01 3.72 3.89
CA TYR A 348 0.30 4.68 4.75
C TYR A 348 -1.23 4.51 4.84
N GLU A 349 -1.72 3.28 4.73
CA GLU A 349 -3.12 2.96 5.01
C GLU A 349 -3.26 2.51 6.45
N PHE A 350 -4.21 3.13 7.14
CA PHE A 350 -4.54 2.90 8.55
C PHE A 350 -5.87 2.17 8.61
N VAL A 351 -5.80 0.85 8.82
CA VAL A 351 -6.94 -0.07 8.68
C VAL A 351 -6.85 -1.12 9.79
N SER A 352 -7.98 -1.48 10.39
CA SER A 352 -8.01 -2.48 11.47
C SER A 352 -7.74 -3.89 10.95
N ALA A 353 -7.28 -4.79 11.84
CA ALA A 353 -7.07 -6.20 11.48
C ALA A 353 -8.37 -6.87 10.98
N ARG A 354 -9.53 -6.54 11.59
CA ARG A 354 -10.83 -7.02 11.12
C ARG A 354 -11.18 -6.49 9.73
N ASP A 355 -10.88 -5.23 9.44
CA ASP A 355 -11.16 -4.64 8.13
C ASP A 355 -10.29 -5.25 7.02
N TRP A 356 -9.02 -5.57 7.31
CA TRP A 356 -8.22 -6.39 6.39
C TRP A 356 -8.81 -7.78 6.16
N ALA A 357 -9.36 -8.42 7.20
CA ALA A 357 -10.03 -9.70 7.05
C ALA A 357 -11.31 -9.62 6.18
N ARG A 358 -12.03 -8.49 6.18
CA ARG A 358 -13.15 -8.24 5.26
C ARG A 358 -12.69 -8.26 3.80
N LEU A 359 -11.55 -7.62 3.51
CA LEU A 359 -10.95 -7.65 2.18
C LEU A 359 -10.44 -9.06 1.81
N GLY A 360 -9.81 -9.77 2.74
CA GLY A 360 -9.41 -11.17 2.52
C GLY A 360 -10.60 -12.06 2.14
N ASN A 361 -11.74 -11.92 2.84
CA ASN A 361 -12.97 -12.64 2.54
C ASN A 361 -13.57 -12.31 1.15
N LEU A 362 -13.35 -11.11 0.63
CA LEU A 362 -13.75 -10.75 -0.74
C LEU A 362 -12.97 -11.58 -1.77
N TYR A 363 -11.66 -11.72 -1.58
CA TYR A 363 -10.79 -12.51 -2.47
C TYR A 363 -11.03 -14.02 -2.35
N LEU A 364 -11.30 -14.53 -1.14
CA LEU A 364 -11.72 -15.92 -0.93
C LEU A 364 -13.05 -16.26 -1.64
N GLN A 365 -13.87 -15.25 -1.94
CA GLN A 365 -15.14 -15.38 -2.67
C GLN A 365 -15.05 -14.92 -4.13
N ASP A 366 -13.84 -14.81 -4.70
CA ASP A 366 -13.60 -14.32 -6.06
C ASP A 366 -14.35 -13.02 -6.38
N GLY A 367 -14.33 -12.05 -5.45
CA GLY A 367 -14.93 -10.74 -5.67
C GLY A 367 -16.46 -10.69 -5.54
N ILE A 368 -17.09 -11.72 -4.96
CA ILE A 368 -18.53 -11.73 -4.66
C ILE A 368 -18.76 -11.34 -3.20
N ILE A 369 -19.68 -10.40 -2.98
CA ILE A 369 -20.16 -10.00 -1.66
C ILE A 369 -21.70 -9.99 -1.65
N SER A 370 -22.31 -10.66 -0.67
CA SER A 370 -23.77 -10.74 -0.53
C SER A 370 -24.51 -11.15 -1.83
N GLY A 371 -23.91 -12.08 -2.59
CA GLY A 371 -24.42 -12.55 -3.89
C GLY A 371 -24.20 -11.60 -5.07
N SER A 372 -23.64 -10.41 -4.85
CA SER A 372 -23.30 -9.45 -5.89
C SER A 372 -21.81 -9.48 -6.20
N ARG A 373 -21.47 -9.61 -7.48
CA ARG A 373 -20.09 -9.53 -7.96
C ARG A 373 -19.67 -8.06 -8.06
N ILE A 374 -18.47 -7.75 -7.57
CA ILE A 374 -17.88 -6.40 -7.66
C ILE A 374 -16.48 -6.41 -8.28
N LEU A 375 -15.85 -7.59 -8.43
CA LEU A 375 -14.61 -7.78 -9.19
C LEU A 375 -14.86 -8.72 -10.39
N PRO A 376 -14.03 -8.67 -11.44
CA PRO A 376 -14.16 -9.55 -12.59
C PRO A 376 -14.13 -11.02 -12.16
N LYS A 377 -14.81 -11.89 -12.92
CA LYS A 377 -14.71 -13.34 -12.68
C LYS A 377 -13.26 -13.78 -12.87
N GLY A 378 -12.71 -14.54 -11.93
CA GLY A 378 -11.31 -14.99 -11.96
C GLY A 378 -10.32 -13.88 -11.60
N TRP A 379 -10.76 -12.82 -10.92
CA TRP A 379 -9.85 -11.78 -10.45
C TRP A 379 -8.88 -12.32 -9.39
N SER A 380 -9.36 -13.23 -8.53
CA SER A 380 -8.49 -13.93 -7.57
C SER A 380 -7.43 -14.76 -8.28
N ASP A 381 -7.77 -15.41 -9.41
CA ASP A 381 -6.80 -16.17 -10.22
C ASP A 381 -5.76 -15.22 -10.85
N PHE A 382 -6.18 -14.07 -11.35
CA PHE A 382 -5.25 -13.07 -11.90
C PHE A 382 -4.25 -12.57 -10.85
N VAL A 383 -4.72 -12.19 -9.66
CA VAL A 383 -3.81 -11.63 -8.63
C VAL A 383 -2.87 -12.70 -8.05
N SER A 384 -3.28 -13.97 -8.08
CA SER A 384 -2.49 -15.11 -7.61
C SER A 384 -1.64 -15.80 -8.69
N THR A 385 -1.78 -15.39 -9.95
CA THR A 385 -0.94 -15.89 -11.05
C THR A 385 0.34 -15.06 -11.16
N PRO A 386 1.53 -15.68 -11.21
CA PRO A 386 2.79 -14.94 -11.34
C PRO A 386 2.85 -14.17 -12.65
N GLY A 387 3.29 -12.91 -12.58
CA GLY A 387 3.52 -12.10 -13.77
C GLY A 387 4.63 -12.68 -14.67
N THR A 388 4.51 -12.50 -15.98
CA THR A 388 5.44 -13.08 -16.97
C THR A 388 6.89 -12.66 -16.72
N GLY A 389 7.13 -11.39 -16.37
CA GLY A 389 8.47 -10.89 -16.05
C GLY A 389 9.08 -11.50 -14.79
N TRP A 390 8.25 -11.91 -13.82
CA TRP A 390 8.71 -12.61 -12.62
C TRP A 390 9.07 -14.07 -12.91
N VAL A 391 8.30 -14.74 -13.79
CA VAL A 391 8.60 -16.09 -14.28
C VAL A 391 9.90 -16.08 -15.10
N ALA A 392 10.06 -15.11 -16.01
CA ALA A 392 11.24 -14.99 -16.86
C ALA A 392 12.53 -14.74 -16.06
N ASP A 393 12.42 -14.09 -14.90
CA ASP A 393 13.51 -13.92 -13.93
C ASP A 393 13.77 -15.14 -13.03
N GLY A 394 12.99 -16.22 -13.18
CA GLY A 394 13.09 -17.40 -12.33
C GLY A 394 12.67 -17.14 -10.87
N ARG A 395 11.84 -16.10 -10.63
CA ARG A 395 11.36 -15.69 -9.30
C ARG A 395 9.83 -15.49 -9.32
N PRO A 396 9.00 -16.52 -9.53
CA PRO A 396 7.54 -16.39 -9.65
C PRO A 396 6.88 -16.18 -8.28
N ILE A 397 7.16 -15.03 -7.65
CA ILE A 397 6.79 -14.70 -6.26
C ILE A 397 5.74 -13.58 -6.16
N TYR A 398 5.32 -13.02 -7.29
CA TYR A 398 4.45 -11.86 -7.33
C TYR A 398 3.46 -11.92 -8.49
N GLY A 399 2.19 -11.66 -8.20
CA GLY A 399 1.10 -11.55 -9.17
C GLY A 399 0.60 -10.12 -9.32
N GLY A 400 -0.72 -9.93 -9.40
CA GLY A 400 -1.37 -8.63 -9.54
C GLY A 400 -1.43 -7.82 -8.24
N PHE A 401 -0.30 -7.27 -7.78
CA PHE A 401 -0.11 -6.62 -6.48
C PHE A 401 -0.36 -7.52 -5.25
N PHE A 402 -0.15 -8.82 -5.40
CA PHE A 402 -0.14 -9.79 -4.30
C PHE A 402 1.14 -10.61 -4.33
N TRP A 403 1.62 -10.95 -3.14
CA TRP A 403 2.70 -11.91 -2.97
C TRP A 403 2.16 -13.33 -3.12
N LEU A 404 2.99 -14.21 -3.65
CA LEU A 404 2.64 -15.61 -3.88
C LEU A 404 3.43 -16.51 -2.94
N ASN A 405 2.77 -17.56 -2.44
CA ASN A 405 3.42 -18.62 -1.68
C ASN A 405 4.15 -19.65 -2.58
N SER A 406 4.45 -19.27 -3.82
CA SER A 406 5.18 -20.05 -4.82
C SER A 406 6.57 -19.47 -5.09
N GLY A 407 7.51 -20.30 -5.56
CA GLY A 407 8.66 -19.84 -6.33
C GLY A 407 9.93 -19.39 -5.61
N SER A 408 9.91 -19.11 -4.31
CA SER A 408 11.14 -18.75 -3.55
C SER A 408 11.07 -19.13 -2.08
N PRO A 409 12.16 -19.67 -1.49
CA PRO A 409 12.23 -19.92 -0.04
C PRO A 409 12.01 -18.66 0.81
N ARG A 410 12.20 -17.45 0.27
CA ARG A 410 12.03 -16.19 1.02
C ARG A 410 10.58 -15.79 1.24
N THR A 411 9.67 -16.23 0.37
CA THR A 411 8.24 -15.94 0.45
C THR A 411 7.42 -17.17 0.82
N HIS A 412 8.05 -18.34 0.89
CA HIS A 412 7.40 -19.60 1.18
C HIS A 412 7.09 -19.75 2.67
N MET A 413 5.80 -19.65 2.99
CA MET A 413 5.21 -19.97 4.29
C MET A 413 4.82 -21.45 4.33
N ALA A 414 4.64 -21.99 5.54
CA ALA A 414 4.09 -23.33 5.75
C ALA A 414 2.57 -23.38 5.49
N LEU A 415 2.17 -22.93 4.31
CA LEU A 415 0.80 -22.84 3.79
C LEU A 415 0.72 -23.56 2.43
N PRO A 416 -0.49 -23.85 1.92
CA PRO A 416 -0.66 -24.37 0.56
C PRO A 416 0.06 -23.52 -0.50
N GLU A 417 0.57 -24.15 -1.55
CA GLU A 417 1.35 -23.47 -2.62
C GLU A 417 0.53 -22.42 -3.37
N ASP A 418 -0.79 -22.61 -3.46
CA ASP A 418 -1.75 -21.70 -4.06
C ASP A 418 -2.17 -20.55 -3.12
N ALA A 419 -1.62 -20.46 -1.91
CA ALA A 419 -1.81 -19.32 -1.04
C ALA A 419 -1.15 -18.05 -1.63
N TYR A 420 -1.81 -16.92 -1.43
CA TYR A 420 -1.30 -15.60 -1.80
C TYR A 420 -1.69 -14.60 -0.72
N PHE A 421 -0.94 -13.50 -0.61
CA PHE A 421 -1.05 -12.63 0.56
C PHE A 421 -0.70 -11.18 0.25
N MET A 422 -1.20 -10.31 1.12
CA MET A 422 -0.86 -8.88 1.18
C MET A 422 0.20 -8.72 2.27
N ALA A 423 1.30 -8.03 1.99
CA ALA A 423 2.34 -7.78 2.99
C ALA A 423 2.92 -6.38 2.88
N GLY A 424 3.16 -5.79 4.05
CA GLY A 424 3.81 -4.50 4.26
C GLY A 424 5.16 -4.65 4.96
N ALA A 425 5.88 -3.54 5.13
CA ALA A 425 7.03 -3.49 6.02
C ALA A 425 6.53 -3.58 7.48
N GLY A 426 7.24 -4.29 8.34
CA GLY A 426 6.86 -4.53 9.74
C GLY A 426 7.68 -5.61 10.38
#